data_AF-A0AAD4WNC8-F1
#
_entry.id   AF-A0AAD4WNC8-F1
#
_cell.length_a   1.000
_cell.length_b   1.000
_cell.length_c   1.000
_cell.angle_alpha   90.00
_cell.angle_beta   90.00
_cell.angle_gamma   90.00
#
_symmetry.space_group_name_H-M   'P 1'
#
loop_
_entity.id
_entity.type
_entity.pdbx_description
1 polymer ?
#
loop_
_entity_poly.entity_id
_entity_poly.type
_entity_poly.pdbx_seq_one_letter_code
_entity_poly.pdbx_strand_id
1 'polypeptide(L)'
;MPYGQVAKEELVKLLEGKCLRVLVYGEERYGRCVADVYCNGIFAQEVMLKKGGAWHYSAYDQRSEFARWEEEARRRQIGLWASSNPEKPWDWRKDRRQRQMTYW
;
A
#
# COMPACT_ATOMS: atom_id res chain seq x y z
N MET A 1 6.58 -9.06 4.42
CA MET A 1 5.75 -8.45 5.47
C MET A 1 4.61 -9.43 5.77
N PRO A 2 4.26 -9.68 7.03
CA PRO A 2 3.25 -10.70 7.41
C PRO A 2 1.92 -10.55 6.66
N TYR A 3 1.44 -9.31 6.46
CA TYR A 3 0.17 -9.05 5.77
C TYR A 3 0.29 -8.90 4.24
N GLY A 4 1.48 -9.10 3.67
CA GLY A 4 1.73 -8.74 2.27
C GLY A 4 1.01 -9.60 1.25
N GLN A 5 0.82 -10.89 1.56
CA GLN A 5 0.09 -11.81 0.69
C GLN A 5 -1.39 -11.44 0.62
N VAL A 6 -2.01 -11.14 1.77
CA VAL A 6 -3.43 -10.74 1.83
C VAL A 6 -3.66 -9.42 1.10
N ALA A 7 -2.77 -8.43 1.30
CA ALA A 7 -2.85 -7.17 0.57
C ALA A 7 -2.75 -7.35 -0.96
N LYS A 8 -1.88 -8.26 -1.43
CA LYS A 8 -1.76 -8.60 -2.85
C LYS A 8 -3.06 -9.22 -3.37
N GLU A 9 -3.61 -10.20 -2.68
CA GLU A 9 -4.84 -10.88 -3.08
C GLU A 9 -6.03 -9.92 -3.18
N GLU A 10 -6.18 -9.01 -2.21
CA GLU A 10 -7.24 -8.00 -2.25
C GLU A 10 -7.09 -7.04 -3.44
N LEU A 11 -5.85 -6.63 -3.76
CA LEU A 11 -5.59 -5.78 -4.91
C LEU A 11 -5.87 -6.52 -6.24
N VAL A 12 -5.47 -7.78 -6.34
CA VAL A 12 -5.73 -8.63 -7.51
C VAL A 12 -7.23 -8.77 -7.72
N LYS A 13 -8.01 -9.14 -6.69
CA LYS A 13 -9.49 -9.19 -6.78
C LYS A 13 -10.10 -7.86 -7.24
N LEU A 14 -9.50 -6.74 -6.83
CA LEU A 14 -9.98 -5.42 -7.20
C LEU A 14 -9.74 -5.12 -8.69
N LEU A 15 -8.57 -5.47 -9.24
CA LEU A 15 -8.11 -5.00 -10.55
C LEU A 15 -8.13 -6.06 -11.67
N GLU A 16 -8.01 -7.34 -11.34
CA GLU A 16 -7.80 -8.42 -12.30
C GLU A 16 -8.95 -8.56 -13.30
N GLY A 17 -8.59 -8.69 -14.57
CA GLY A 17 -9.54 -8.84 -15.68
C GLY A 17 -10.36 -7.60 -16.01
N LYS A 18 -10.04 -6.42 -15.44
CA LYS A 18 -10.82 -5.19 -15.60
C LYS A 18 -10.03 -4.09 -16.32
N CYS A 19 -10.76 -3.18 -16.97
CA CYS A 19 -10.16 -1.99 -17.57
C CYS A 19 -9.76 -0.99 -16.48
N LEU A 20 -8.50 -0.54 -16.54
CA LEU A 20 -7.94 0.41 -15.60
C LEU A 20 -7.75 1.77 -16.25
N ARG A 21 -8.04 2.83 -15.49
CA ARG A 21 -7.60 4.19 -15.80
C ARG A 21 -6.47 4.53 -14.84
N VAL A 22 -5.28 4.77 -15.40
CA VAL A 22 -4.07 5.09 -14.65
C VAL A 22 -3.71 6.55 -14.90
N LEU A 23 -3.73 7.36 -13.84
CA LEU A 23 -3.38 8.78 -13.89
C LEU A 23 -1.97 8.96 -13.34
N VAL A 24 -0.99 9.00 -14.25
CA VAL A 24 0.43 9.17 -13.91
C VAL A 24 0.72 10.64 -13.62
N TYR A 25 1.38 10.92 -12.51
CA TYR A 25 1.81 12.27 -12.13
C TYR A 25 3.32 12.42 -11.95
N GLY A 26 4.08 11.34 -12.10
CA GLY A 26 5.52 11.40 -12.13
C GLY A 26 6.18 10.04 -12.34
N GLU A 27 7.49 10.08 -12.44
CA GLU A 27 8.36 8.91 -12.50
C GLU A 27 9.38 9.04 -11.37
N GLU A 28 9.57 7.96 -10.61
CA GLU A 28 10.56 7.96 -9.54
C GLU A 28 11.94 7.51 -10.04
N ARG A 29 12.97 7.70 -9.22
CA ARG A 29 14.41 7.49 -9.55
C ARG A 29 14.78 6.13 -10.17
N TYR A 30 13.98 5.07 -10.01
CA TYR A 30 14.21 3.77 -10.65
C TYR A 30 13.34 3.51 -11.89
N GLY A 31 12.75 4.56 -12.47
CA GLY A 31 11.97 4.48 -13.70
C GLY A 31 10.56 3.92 -13.52
N ARG A 32 10.01 3.94 -12.30
CA ARG A 32 8.64 3.49 -12.04
C ARG A 32 7.68 4.68 -12.06
N CYS A 33 6.56 4.51 -12.75
CA CYS A 33 5.49 5.49 -12.72
C CYS A 33 4.86 5.58 -11.32
N VAL A 34 4.61 6.80 -10.87
CA VAL A 34 3.80 7.12 -9.70
C VAL A 34 2.44 7.62 -10.18
N ALA A 35 1.38 6.91 -9.80
CA ALA A 35 0.07 7.09 -10.42
C ALA A 35 -1.10 6.76 -9.49
N ASP A 36 -2.24 7.39 -9.77
CA ASP A 36 -3.54 7.04 -9.22
C ASP A 36 -4.21 5.99 -10.11
N VAL A 37 -4.78 4.94 -9.53
CA VAL A 37 -5.34 3.81 -10.28
C VAL A 37 -6.84 3.71 -10.01
N TYR A 38 -7.62 3.77 -11.08
CA TYR A 38 -9.06 3.60 -11.05
C TYR A 38 -9.46 2.35 -11.82
N CYS A 39 -10.39 1.59 -11.26
CA CYS A 39 -10.96 0.40 -11.89
C CYS A 39 -12.49 0.55 -11.90
N ASN A 40 -13.09 0.67 -13.09
CA ASN A 40 -14.54 0.91 -13.24
C ASN A 40 -15.05 2.10 -12.37
N GLY A 41 -14.25 3.18 -12.29
CA GLY A 41 -14.57 4.36 -11.47
C GLY A 41 -14.22 4.24 -9.98
N ILE A 42 -13.82 3.05 -9.51
CA ILE A 42 -13.40 2.83 -8.12
C ILE A 42 -11.93 3.19 -7.97
N PHE A 43 -11.60 4.03 -6.99
CA PHE A 43 -10.23 4.41 -6.68
C PHE A 43 -9.53 3.32 -5.85
N ALA A 44 -8.51 2.68 -6.41
CA ALA A 44 -7.91 1.49 -5.81
C ALA A 44 -7.20 1.78 -4.48
N GLN A 45 -6.48 2.90 -4.40
CA GLN A 45 -5.78 3.33 -3.19
C GLN A 45 -6.73 3.53 -2.01
N GLU A 46 -7.90 4.15 -2.24
CA GLU A 46 -8.92 4.33 -1.21
C GLU A 46 -9.39 2.99 -0.63
N VAL A 47 -9.74 2.05 -1.51
CA VAL A 47 -10.19 0.71 -1.10
C VAL A 47 -9.11 0.01 -0.29
N MET A 48 -7.86 0.04 -0.75
CA MET A 48 -6.74 -0.62 -0.08
C MET A 48 -6.43 -0.02 1.29
N LEU A 49 -6.49 1.31 1.44
CA LEU A 49 -6.27 1.99 2.72
C LEU A 49 -7.40 1.67 3.71
N LYS A 50 -8.67 1.78 3.27
CA LYS A 50 -9.82 1.47 4.13
C LYS A 50 -9.89 0.00 4.56
N LYS A 51 -9.41 -0.92 3.72
CA LYS A 51 -9.28 -2.35 4.04
C LYS A 51 -8.06 -2.68 4.89
N GLY A 52 -7.24 -1.70 5.28
CA GLY A 52 -6.00 -1.94 6.02
C GLY A 52 -5.02 -2.82 5.25
N GLY A 53 -5.02 -2.71 3.91
CA GLY A 53 -4.09 -3.42 3.03
C GLY A 53 -2.87 -2.59 2.61
N ALA A 54 -2.83 -1.32 3.00
CA ALA A 54 -1.77 -0.39 2.65
C ALA A 54 -1.41 0.56 3.80
N TRP A 55 -0.20 1.09 3.75
CA TRP A 55 0.28 2.19 4.60
C TRP A 55 0.33 3.47 3.78
N HIS A 56 -0.13 4.60 4.34
CA HIS A 56 0.13 5.91 3.76
C HIS A 56 1.59 6.28 4.04
N TYR A 57 2.33 6.59 2.98
CA TYR A 57 3.71 7.01 3.12
C TYR A 57 3.81 8.53 3.08
N SER A 58 3.61 9.15 4.24
CA SER A 58 3.54 10.60 4.40
C SER A 58 4.80 11.37 3.99
N ALA A 59 5.93 10.68 3.81
CA ALA A 59 7.15 11.30 3.27
C ALA A 59 7.04 11.65 1.78
N TYR A 60 6.13 11.01 1.03
CA TYR A 60 5.98 11.19 -0.42
C TYR A 60 4.57 11.60 -0.85
N ASP A 61 3.56 11.42 0.01
CA ASP A 61 2.18 11.81 -0.26
C ASP A 61 1.62 12.60 0.94
N GLN A 62 1.05 13.77 0.67
CA GLN A 62 0.51 14.68 1.69
C GLN A 62 -1.03 14.77 1.68
N ARG A 63 -1.71 13.88 0.95
CA ARG A 63 -3.17 13.92 0.81
C ARG A 63 -3.82 13.53 2.13
N SER A 64 -4.60 14.45 2.69
CA SER A 64 -5.29 14.28 3.97
C SER A 64 -6.24 13.07 3.99
N GLU A 65 -6.81 12.74 2.85
CA GLU A 65 -7.75 11.66 2.64
C GLU A 65 -7.10 10.30 2.87
N PHE A 66 -5.84 10.14 2.47
CA PHE A 66 -5.10 8.90 2.63
C PHE A 66 -4.80 8.64 4.10
N ALA A 67 -4.34 9.68 4.81
CA ALA A 67 -4.14 9.64 6.25
C ALA A 67 -5.43 9.29 6.99
N ARG A 68 -6.56 9.93 6.61
CA ARG A 68 -7.87 9.68 7.20
C ARG A 68 -8.34 8.23 7.00
N TRP A 69 -8.20 7.68 5.79
CA TRP A 69 -8.61 6.29 5.50
C TRP A 69 -7.76 5.27 6.25
N GLU A 70 -6.45 5.51 6.34
CA GLU A 70 -5.56 4.67 7.13
C GLU A 70 -5.92 4.72 8.62
N GLU A 71 -6.13 5.91 9.17
CA GLU A 71 -6.50 6.11 10.58
C GLU A 71 -7.83 5.44 10.91
N GLU A 72 -8.82 5.52 10.02
CA GLU A 72 -10.09 4.83 10.19
C GLU A 72 -9.91 3.30 10.25
N ALA A 73 -9.09 2.74 9.34
CA ALA A 73 -8.78 1.31 9.34
C ALA A 73 -8.00 0.89 10.59
N ARG A 74 -7.07 1.73 11.07
CA ARG A 74 -6.32 1.52 12.32
C ARG A 74 -7.23 1.45 13.53
N ARG A 75 -8.09 2.47 13.70
CA ARG A 75 -9.03 2.56 14.83
C ARG A 75 -9.98 1.36 14.88
N ARG A 76 -10.35 0.83 13.71
CA ARG A 76 -11.23 -0.32 13.56
C ARG A 76 -10.49 -1.67 13.56
N GLN A 77 -9.16 -1.67 13.70
CA GLN A 77 -8.31 -2.85 13.65
C GLN A 77 -8.53 -3.71 12.39
N ILE A 78 -8.73 -3.06 11.25
CA ILE A 78 -9.02 -3.75 9.97
C ILE A 78 -7.73 -4.18 9.31
N GLY A 79 -7.72 -5.39 8.76
CA GLY A 79 -6.64 -5.89 7.92
C GLY A 79 -5.32 -5.98 8.67
N LEU A 80 -4.27 -5.33 8.17
CA LEU A 80 -2.95 -5.36 8.80
C LEU A 80 -2.97 -4.77 10.23
N TRP A 81 -3.95 -3.91 10.54
CA TRP A 81 -4.13 -3.26 11.83
C TRP A 81 -4.73 -4.17 12.91
N ALA A 82 -5.20 -5.37 12.55
CA ALA A 82 -5.58 -6.39 13.53
C ALA A 82 -4.36 -6.97 14.27
N SER A 83 -3.16 -6.83 13.70
CA SER A 83 -1.91 -7.21 14.36
C SER A 83 -1.59 -6.26 15.51
N SER A 84 -1.05 -6.81 16.61
CA SER A 84 -0.56 -6.01 17.75
C SER A 84 0.69 -5.19 17.43
N ASN A 85 1.48 -5.62 16.44
CA ASN A 85 2.67 -4.90 15.96
C ASN A 85 2.71 -4.90 14.43
N PRO A 86 1.91 -4.03 13.78
CA PRO A 86 1.87 -3.95 12.33
C PRO A 86 3.19 -3.36 11.80
N GLU A 87 3.87 -4.12 10.94
CA GLU A 87 5.16 -3.74 10.38
C GLU A 87 4.99 -2.89 9.12
N LYS A 88 5.70 -1.75 9.07
CA LYS A 88 5.74 -0.88 7.90
C LYS A 88 6.47 -1.57 6.74
N PRO A 89 5.95 -1.48 5.49
CA PRO A 89 6.58 -2.13 4.35
C PRO A 89 8.02 -1.68 4.08
N TRP A 90 8.34 -0.42 4.35
CA TRP A 90 9.70 0.11 4.15
C TRP A 90 10.68 -0.36 5.23
N ASP A 91 10.22 -0.55 6.46
CA ASP A 91 11.03 -1.10 7.56
C ASP A 91 11.31 -2.59 7.28
N TRP A 92 10.28 -3.37 6.93
CA TRP A 92 10.45 -4.78 6.51
C TRP A 92 11.46 -4.95 5.36
N ARG A 93 11.38 -4.07 4.34
CA ARG A 93 12.32 -4.09 3.21
C ARG A 93 13.74 -3.73 3.62
N LYS A 94 13.90 -2.78 4.55
CA LYS A 94 15.21 -2.36 5.08
C LYS A 94 15.87 -3.53 5.81
N ASP A 95 15.13 -4.20 6.68
CA ASP A 95 15.64 -5.32 7.49
C ASP A 95 16.07 -6.50 6.62
N ARG A 96 15.31 -6.83 5.56
CA ARG A 96 15.70 -7.90 4.64
C ARG A 96 16.98 -7.59 3.86
N ARG A 97 17.17 -6.34 3.43
CA ARG A 97 18.41 -5.93 2.75
C ARG A 97 19.62 -5.99 3.67
N GLN A 98 19.46 -5.58 4.93
CA GLN A 98 20.54 -5.64 5.92
C GLN A 98 20.93 -7.09 6.24
N ARG A 99 19.94 -7.96 6.49
CA ARG A 99 20.20 -9.39 6.72
C ARG A 99 20.93 -10.05 5.55
N GLN A 100 20.62 -9.67 4.31
CA GLN A 100 21.32 -10.24 3.14
C GLN A 100 22.78 -9.77 3.01
N MET A 101 23.14 -8.66 3.64
CA MET A 101 24.49 -8.08 3.62
C MET A 101 25.38 -8.63 4.76
N THR A 102 24.81 -9.21 5.81
CA THR A 102 25.55 -9.78 6.97
C THR A 102 25.98 -11.24 6.77
N TYR A 103 25.62 -11.87 5.64
CA TYR A 103 26.00 -13.24 5.27
C TYR A 103 26.99 -13.27 4.08
N TRP A 104 27.81 -12.23 3.96
CA TRP A 104 28.97 -12.12 3.07
C TRP A 104 30.16 -11.62 3.88
#